data_AF-A0AAU6CX16-F1
#
_entry.id   AF-A0AAU6CX16-F1
#
_cell.length_a   1.000
_cell.length_b   1.000
_cell.length_c   1.000
_cell.angle_alpha   90.00
_cell.angle_beta   90.00
_cell.angle_gamma   90.00
#
_symmetry.space_group_name_H-M   'P 1'
#
loop_
_entity.id
_entity.type
_entity.pdbx_description
1 polymer ?
#
loop_
_entity_poly.entity_id
_entity_poly.type
_entity_poly.pdbx_seq_one_letter_code
_entity_poly.pdbx_strand_id
1 'polypeptide(L)' 'MYGGRLDQANAVLRAYVQEHGDRPWTAEELTELARLRARWTAAARELRMEIRPVPGPVSGSAVVTAA' A
#
# COMPACT_ATOMS: atom_id res chain seq x y z
N MET A 1 -15.03 7.76 5.28
CA MET A 1 -14.04 6.65 5.30
C MET A 1 -12.89 7.02 4.37
N TYR A 2 -11.83 7.60 4.92
CA TYR A 2 -10.59 7.92 4.19
C TYR A 2 -9.78 6.62 4.03
N GLY A 3 -10.12 5.78 3.04
CA GLY A 3 -9.46 4.48 2.86
C GLY A 3 -10.06 3.56 1.78
N GLY A 4 -11.36 3.70 1.46
CA GLY A 4 -12.09 2.71 0.65
C GLY A 4 -11.46 2.36 -0.70
N ARG A 5 -10.86 3.32 -1.42
CA ARG A 5 -10.15 3.06 -2.69
C ARG A 5 -8.82 2.34 -2.51
N LEU A 6 -8.08 2.68 -1.46
CA LEU A 6 -6.80 2.04 -1.12
C LEU A 6 -7.03 0.61 -0.64
N ASP A 7 -8.00 0.41 0.25
CA ASP A 7 -8.39 -0.89 0.78
C ASP A 7 -8.89 -1.82 -0.33
N GLN A 8 -9.73 -1.32 -1.24
CA GLN A 8 -10.18 -2.08 -2.39
C GLN A 8 -9.02 -2.49 -3.32
N ALA A 9 -8.12 -1.55 -3.66
CA ALA A 9 -6.97 -1.86 -4.51
C ALA A 9 -6.04 -2.90 -3.86
N ASN A 10 -5.85 -2.82 -2.54
CA ASN A 10 -5.06 -3.79 -1.78
C ASN A 10 -5.74 -5.16 -1.71
N ALA A 11 -7.07 -5.20 -1.55
CA ALA A 11 -7.82 -6.45 -1.52
C ALA A 11 -7.71 -7.20 -2.86
N VAL A 12 -7.85 -6.49 -3.99
CA VAL A 12 -7.67 -7.08 -5.33
C VAL A 12 -6.25 -7.60 -5.52
N LEU A 13 -5.22 -6.82 -5.13
CA LEU A 13 -3.82 -7.25 -5.21
C LEU A 13 -3.57 -8.53 -4.40
N ARG A 14 -4.08 -8.59 -3.17
CA ARG A 14 -3.93 -9.76 -2.29
C ARG A 14 -4.65 -10.99 -2.83
N ALA A 15 -5.87 -10.83 -3.32
CA ALA A 15 -6.63 -11.92 -3.92
C ALA A 15 -5.88 -12.51 -5.12
N TYR A 16 -5.34 -11.65 -5.99
CA TYR A 16 -4.59 -12.09 -7.17
C TYR A 16 -3.33 -12.91 -6.80
N VAL A 17 -2.56 -12.46 -5.81
CA VAL A 17 -1.38 -13.19 -5.33
C VAL A 17 -1.77 -14.50 -4.64
N GLN A 18 -2.85 -14.50 -3.85
CA GLN A 18 -3.33 -15.70 -3.16
C GLN A 18 -3.86 -16.76 -4.14
N GLU A 19 -4.59 -16.36 -5.18
CA GLU A 19 -5.09 -17.25 -6.22
C GLU A 19 -3.94 -17.82 -7.06
N HIS A 20 -2.89 -17.03 -7.32
CA HIS A 20 -1.72 -17.52 -8.05
C HIS A 20 -1.00 -18.63 -7.27
N GLY A 21 -0.85 -18.46 -5.95
CA GLY A 21 -0.19 -19.44 -5.08
C GLY A 21 1.30 -19.59 -5.39
N ASP A 22 1.84 -20.80 -5.23
CA ASP A 22 3.25 -21.12 -5.49
C ASP A 22 3.55 -21.50 -6.97
N ARG A 23 2.60 -21.25 -7.87
CA ARG A 23 2.82 -21.49 -9.30
C ARG A 23 3.92 -20.56 -9.83
N PRO A 24 4.67 -20.96 -10.86
CA PRO A 24 5.62 -20.07 -11.50
C PRO A 24 4.86 -18.98 -12.27
N TRP A 25 5.31 -17.74 -12.10
CA TRP A 25 4.73 -16.58 -12.76
C TRP A 25 5.13 -16.53 -14.24
N THR A 26 4.14 -16.32 -15.10
CA THR A 26 4.37 -15.94 -16.49
C THR A 26 4.65 -14.44 -16.63
N ALA A 27 5.24 -14.04 -17.76
CA ALA A 27 5.46 -12.62 -18.07
C ALA A 27 4.16 -11.80 -18.12
N GLU A 28 3.05 -12.41 -18.54
CA GLU A 28 1.73 -11.78 -18.57
C GLU A 28 1.20 -11.54 -17.15
N GLU A 29 1.30 -12.55 -16.28
CA GLU A 29 0.88 -12.44 -14.88
C GLU A 29 1.74 -11.44 -14.09
N LEU A 30 3.05 -11.38 -14.36
CA LEU A 30 3.93 -10.34 -13.79
C LEU A 30 3.53 -8.94 -14.27
N THR A 31 3.11 -8.80 -15.52
CA THR A 31 2.62 -7.53 -16.07
C THR A 31 1.32 -7.10 -15.38
N GLU A 32 0.40 -8.04 -15.16
CA GLU A 32 -0.85 -7.76 -14.46
C GLU A 32 -0.60 -7.43 -12.97
N LEU A 33 0.29 -8.16 -12.30
CA LEU A 33 0.74 -7.85 -10.95
C LEU A 33 1.32 -6.43 -10.85
N ALA A 34 2.14 -6.03 -11.82
CA ALA A 34 2.71 -4.69 -11.88
C ALA A 34 1.62 -3.62 -12.05
N ARG A 35 0.58 -3.86 -12.86
CA ARG A 35 -0.57 -2.96 -13.02
C ARG A 35 -1.36 -2.81 -11.73
N LEU A 36 -1.67 -3.92 -11.05
CA LEU A 36 -2.39 -3.90 -9.77
C LEU A 36 -1.59 -3.13 -8.71
N ARG A 37 -0.27 -3.34 -8.66
CA ARG A 37 0.64 -2.62 -7.76
C ARG A 37 0.69 -1.12 -8.08
N ALA A 38 0.69 -0.74 -9.36
CA ALA A 38 0.65 0.66 -9.77
C ALA A 38 -0.66 1.35 -9.32
N ARG A 39 -1.80 0.66 -9.46
CA ARG A 39 -3.11 1.16 -9.01
C ARG A 39 -3.16 1.37 -7.49
N TRP A 40 -2.66 0.42 -6.71
CA TRP A 40 -2.52 0.58 -5.26
C TRP A 40 -1.61 1.75 -4.90
N THR A 41 -0.46 1.88 -5.59
CA THR A 41 0.50 2.96 -5.36
C THR A 41 -0.11 4.34 -5.64
N ALA A 42 -0.92 4.47 -6.69
CA ALA A 42 -1.64 5.70 -6.99
C ALA A 42 -2.63 6.07 -5.87
N ALA A 43 -3.46 5.12 -5.44
CA ALA A 43 -4.40 5.33 -4.33
C ALA A 43 -3.70 5.69 -3.02
N ALA A 44 -2.55 5.08 -2.74
CA ALA A 44 -1.75 5.38 -1.54
C ALA A 44 -1.17 6.81 -1.58
N ARG A 45 -0.75 7.28 -2.76
CA ARG A 45 -0.28 8.66 -2.95
C ARG A 45 -1.40 9.66 -2.77
N GLU A 46 -2.58 9.40 -3.32
CA GLU A 46 -3.77 10.25 -3.13
C GLU A 46 -4.11 10.38 -1.64
N LEU A 47 -4.17 9.26 -0.91
CA LEU A 47 -4.45 9.27 0.52
C LEU A 47 -3.37 10.02 1.32
N ARG A 48 -2.09 9.88 0.97
CA ARG A 48 -1.00 10.64 1.60
C ARG A 48 -1.09 12.14 1.32
N MET A 49 -1.53 12.53 0.13
CA MET A 49 -1.76 13.95 -0.20
C MET A 49 -2.93 14.53 0.60
N GLU A 50 -3.97 13.72 0.82
CA GLU A 50 -5.14 14.07 1.62
C GLU A 50 -4.82 14.23 3.11
N ILE A 51 -3.89 13.42 3.63
CA ILE A 51 -3.48 13.43 5.05
C ILE A 51 -2.32 14.41 5.32
N ARG A 52 -1.88 15.24 4.35
CA ARG A 52 -0.65 16.04 4.50
C ARG A 52 -0.59 16.77 5.86
N PRO A 53 0.37 16.40 6.74
CA PRO A 53 0.50 17.07 8.03
C PRO A 53 0.94 18.51 7.80
N VAL A 54 0.31 19.43 8.52
CA VAL A 54 0.75 20.84 8.60
C VAL A 54 2.21 20.83 9.09
N PRO A 55 3.15 21.55 8.46
CA PRO A 55 4.50 21.66 8.99
C PRO A 55 4.44 22.37 10.35
N GLY A 56 4.54 21.59 11.42
CA GLY A 56 4.67 22.02 12.80
C GLY A 56 5.63 21.07 13.51
N PRO A 57 6.43 21.55 14.47
CA PRO A 57 7.44 20.74 15.12
C PRO A 57 6.76 19.62 15.92
N VAL A 58 6.87 18.39 15.46
CA VAL A 58 6.50 17.22 16.27
C VAL A 58 7.66 16.93 17.22
N SER A 59 7.54 17.37 18.47
CA SER A 59 8.44 16.95 19.55
C SER A 59 8.21 15.46 19.83
N GLY A 60 8.98 14.60 19.17
CA GLY A 60 9.00 13.17 19.46
C GLY A 60 9.59 12.93 20.84
N SER A 61 8.75 12.52 21.79
CA SER A 61 9.21 12.03 23.10
C SER A 61 9.87 10.67 22.88
N ALA A 62 11.18 10.61 23.10
CA ALA A 62 11.96 9.39 22.98
C ALA A 62 11.58 8.40 24.09
N VAL A 63 11.15 7.20 23.71
CA VAL A 63 11.01 6.09 24.67
C VAL A 63 12.38 5.46 24.82
N VAL A 64 13.04 5.72 25.95
CA VAL A 64 14.27 5.04 26.36
C VAL A 64 13.88 3.71 27.00
N THR A 65 14.15 2.61 26.30
CA THR A 65 14.12 1.28 26.92
C THR A 65 15.51 1.00 27.47
N ALA A 66 15.67 1.15 28.79
CA ALA A 66 16.84 0.62 29.49
C ALA A 66 16.65 -0.89 29.70
N ALA A 67 17.71 -1.66 29.42
CA ALA A 67 17.82 -3.09 29.70
C ALA A 67 18.58 -3.31 31.01
#